data_AF-A0AAD2CRJ5-F1
#
_entry.id   AF-A0AAD2CRJ5-F1
#
_cell.length_a   1.000
_cell.length_b   1.000
_cell.length_c   1.000
_cell.angle_alpha   90.00
_cell.angle_beta   90.00
_cell.angle_gamma   90.00
#
_symmetry.space_group_name_H-M   'P 1'
#
loop_
_entity.id
_entity.type
_entity.pdbx_description
1 polymer ?
#
loop_
_entity_poly.entity_id
_entity_poly.type
_entity_poly.pdbx_seq_one_letter_code
_entity_poly.pdbx_strand_id
1 'polypeptide(L)'
;MILTWDLMCRANDTVTILIDQMQWHGDHLEIELSPQKDTKKGEKKRLPRRLRANPQQPGACPIVALALYLGLMAGRLEMNGLLFSREFPAQTFHGWAKQDPQRPRE
;
A
#
# COMPACT_ATOMS: atom_id res chain seq x y z
N MET A 1 -6.52 0.14 8.05
CA MET A 1 -6.07 -1.24 7.74
C MET A 1 -4.81 -1.52 8.54
N ILE A 2 -4.61 -2.74 9.04
CA ILE A 2 -3.44 -3.14 9.87
C ILE A 2 -2.12 -2.74 9.18
N LEU A 3 -1.97 -3.06 7.89
CA LEU A 3 -0.77 -2.71 7.12
C LEU A 3 -0.48 -1.20 7.04
N THR A 4 -1.51 -0.36 6.87
CA THR A 4 -1.32 1.11 6.87
C THR A 4 -0.76 1.61 8.20
N TRP A 5 -1.23 1.01 9.29
CA TRP A 5 -0.79 1.36 10.64
C TRP A 5 0.65 0.88 10.88
N ASP A 6 0.94 -0.41 10.67
CA ASP A 6 2.28 -0.96 10.91
C ASP A 6 3.36 -0.36 10.00
N LEU A 7 3.02 -0.01 8.75
CA LEU A 7 3.95 0.66 7.82
C LEU A 7 4.06 2.17 8.07
N MET A 8 3.22 2.73 8.93
CA MET A 8 3.13 4.17 9.22
C MET A 8 3.04 5.01 7.94
N CYS A 9 2.18 4.59 7.00
CA CYS A 9 2.00 5.26 5.72
C CYS A 9 0.56 5.73 5.51
N ARG A 10 0.30 6.48 4.44
CA ARG A 10 -1.07 6.89 4.11
C ARG A 10 -1.80 5.71 3.46
N ALA A 11 -3.12 5.67 3.60
CA ALA A 11 -3.93 4.64 2.95
C ALA A 11 -3.69 4.60 1.42
N ASN A 12 -3.50 5.76 0.78
CA ASN A 12 -3.18 5.84 -0.64
C ASN A 12 -1.84 5.21 -1.00
N ASP A 13 -0.85 5.23 -0.09
CA ASP A 13 0.43 4.56 -0.30
C ASP A 13 0.27 3.05 -0.11
N THR A 14 -0.50 2.63 0.89
CA THR A 14 -0.79 1.21 1.16
C THR A 14 -1.41 0.51 -0.06
N VAL A 15 -2.40 1.12 -0.71
CA VAL A 15 -3.07 0.54 -1.90
C VAL A 15 -2.22 0.61 -3.18
N THR A 16 -1.06 1.26 -3.14
CA THR A 16 -0.10 1.31 -4.26
C THR A 16 1.09 0.39 -4.08
N ILE A 17 1.15 -0.37 -2.98
CA ILE A 17 2.22 -1.36 -2.75
C ILE A 17 2.18 -2.40 -3.86
N LEU A 18 3.32 -2.66 -4.49
CA LEU A 18 3.51 -3.74 -5.46
C LEU A 18 3.98 -5.00 -4.75
N ILE A 19 3.65 -6.17 -5.32
CA ILE A 19 4.12 -7.46 -4.80
C ILE A 19 5.66 -7.51 -4.76
N ASP A 20 6.32 -7.06 -5.82
CA ASP A 20 7.79 -6.99 -5.94
C ASP A 20 8.50 -6.11 -4.91
N GLN A 21 7.77 -5.21 -4.24
CA GLN A 21 8.34 -4.34 -3.20
C GLN A 21 8.45 -5.04 -1.85
N MET A 22 7.93 -6.27 -1.72
CA MET A 22 7.96 -7.06 -0.50
C MET A 22 9.13 -8.04 -0.52
N GLN A 23 9.99 -7.96 0.48
CA GLN A 23 11.13 -8.85 0.63
C GLN A 23 11.22 -9.39 2.04
N TRP A 24 11.42 -10.70 2.18
CA TRP A 24 11.60 -11.32 3.49
C TRP A 24 13.05 -11.25 3.93
N HIS A 25 13.29 -10.81 5.16
CA HIS A 25 14.63 -10.68 5.76
C HIS A 25 14.64 -11.30 7.15
N GLY A 26 15.15 -12.53 7.24
CA GLY A 26 15.24 -13.26 8.51
C GLY A 26 13.89 -13.43 9.20
N ASP A 27 13.63 -12.62 10.23
CA ASP A 27 12.45 -12.67 11.10
C ASP A 27 11.35 -11.63 10.74
N HIS A 28 11.55 -10.83 9.70
CA HIS A 28 10.61 -9.76 9.34
C HIS A 28 10.43 -9.62 7.82
N LEU A 29 9.31 -9.02 7.42
CA LEU A 29 9.04 -8.61 6.05
C LEU A 29 9.40 -7.14 5.88
N GLU A 30 10.17 -6.81 4.86
CA GLU A 30 10.44 -5.43 4.45
C GLU A 30 9.56 -5.05 3.26
N ILE A 31 9.01 -3.83 3.30
CA ILE A 31 8.25 -3.22 2.20
C ILE A 31 8.91 -1.91 1.79
N GLU A 32 9.37 -1.82 0.55
CA GLU A 32 9.89 -0.58 -0.03
C GLU A 32 8.75 0.31 -0.50
N LEU A 33 8.45 1.39 0.24
CA LEU A 33 7.48 2.39 -0.19
C LEU A 33 8.12 3.37 -1.19
N SER A 34 7.35 3.76 -2.20
CA SER A 34 7.75 4.77 -3.17
C SER A 34 7.98 6.13 -2.48
N PRO A 35 9.04 6.89 -2.83
CA PRO A 35 9.30 8.19 -2.22
C PRO A 35 8.14 9.17 -2.44
N GLN A 36 7.75 9.89 -1.39
CA GLN A 36 6.74 10.95 -1.50
C GLN A 36 7.25 12.09 -2.40
N LYS A 37 6.35 12.70 -3.18
CA LYS A 37 6.68 13.77 -4.15
C LYS A 37 7.38 14.98 -3.54
N ASP A 38 7.30 15.19 -2.22
CA ASP A 38 7.89 16.33 -1.52
C ASP A 38 9.31 16.07 -1.00
N THR A 39 9.87 14.88 -1.26
CA THR A 39 11.22 14.56 -0.79
C THR A 39 12.23 15.37 -1.62
N LYS A 40 12.89 16.34 -0.97
CA LYS A 40 13.89 17.22 -1.61
C LYS A 40 14.93 16.37 -2.33
N LYS A 41 15.24 16.79 -3.56
CA LYS A 41 16.12 16.14 -4.54
C LYS A 41 17.54 15.98 -3.97
N GLY A 42 17.80 14.95 -3.16
CA GLY A 42 19.09 14.71 -2.52
C GLY A 42 19.11 13.59 -1.48
N GLU A 43 18.01 13.35 -0.76
CA GLU A 43 17.90 12.28 0.24
C GLU A 43 16.95 11.17 -0.23
N LYS A 44 17.30 10.45 -1.29
CA LYS A 44 16.55 9.23 -1.66
C LYS A 44 17.14 8.02 -0.94
N LYS A 45 17.12 8.02 0.39
CA LYS A 45 17.28 6.76 1.13
C LYS A 45 15.92 6.07 1.09
N ARG A 46 15.79 5.04 0.25
CA ARG A 46 14.66 4.10 0.35
C ARG A 46 14.76 3.52 1.76
N LEU A 47 13.85 3.92 2.64
CA LEU A 47 13.77 3.39 3.99
C LEU A 47 12.70 2.30 3.97
N PRO A 48 13.09 1.02 3.81
CA PRO A 48 12.14 -0.08 3.86
C PRO A 48 11.43 -0.07 5.22
N ARG A 49 10.13 -0.32 5.20
CA ARG A 49 9.31 -0.46 6.40
C ARG A 49 9.27 -1.93 6.79
N ARG A 50 9.54 -2.22 8.07
CA ARG A 50 9.63 -3.60 8.60
C ARG A 50 8.31 -3.99 9.25
N LEU A 51 7.77 -5.13 8.83
CA LEU A 51 6.62 -5.79 9.43
C LEU A 51 7.09 -7.03 10.19
N ARG A 52 6.62 -7.16 11.43
CA ARG A 52 6.95 -8.31 12.29
C ARG A 52 5.69 -9.10 12.63
N ALA A 53 5.87 -10.38 12.87
CA ALA A 53 4.79 -11.20 13.40
C ALA A 53 4.49 -10.81 14.86
N ASN A 54 3.21 -10.74 15.21
CA ASN A 54 2.73 -10.63 16.58
C ASN A 54 1.85 -11.85 16.91
N PRO A 55 2.45 -12.98 17.35
CA PRO A 55 1.70 -14.20 17.63
C PRO A 55 0.79 -14.08 18.87
N GLN A 56 1.05 -13.13 19.77
CA GLN A 56 0.23 -12.92 20.96
C GLN A 56 -1.13 -12.29 20.64
N GLN A 57 -1.20 -11.54 19.54
CA GLN A 57 -2.44 -10.92 19.07
C GLN A 57 -2.62 -11.14 17.57
N PRO A 58 -3.06 -12.34 17.14
CA PRO A 58 -3.20 -12.67 15.72
C PRO A 58 -4.14 -11.73 14.96
N GLY A 59 -5.18 -11.21 15.63
CA GLY A 59 -6.14 -10.27 15.03
C GLY A 59 -5.55 -8.89 14.68
N ALA A 60 -4.41 -8.52 15.27
CA ALA A 60 -3.69 -7.28 14.98
C ALA A 60 -2.33 -7.54 14.30
N CYS A 61 -2.00 -8.78 13.97
CA CYS A 61 -0.70 -9.16 13.41
C CYS A 61 -0.66 -8.84 11.91
N PRO A 62 0.26 -7.98 11.43
CA PRO A 62 0.34 -7.61 10.02
C PRO A 62 0.71 -8.80 9.12
N ILE A 63 1.57 -9.71 9.60
CA ILE A 63 1.96 -10.91 8.86
C ILE A 63 0.78 -11.87 8.69
N VAL A 64 -0.01 -12.09 9.74
CA VAL A 64 -1.20 -12.96 9.67
C VAL A 64 -2.26 -12.35 8.78
N ALA A 65 -2.53 -11.05 8.93
CA ALA A 65 -3.49 -10.34 8.09
C ALA A 65 -3.10 -10.39 6.60
N LEU A 66 -1.82 -10.19 6.29
CA LEU A 66 -1.28 -10.31 4.93
C LEU A 66 -1.41 -11.75 4.40
N ALA A 67 -1.03 -12.75 5.18
CA ALA A 67 -1.11 -14.15 4.78
C ALA A 67 -2.55 -14.60 4.48
N LEU A 68 -3.52 -14.18 5.30
CA LEU A 68 -4.94 -14.45 5.05
C LEU A 68 -5.41 -13.79 3.76
N TYR A 69 -5.04 -12.52 3.54
CA TYR A 69 -5.38 -11.82 2.31
C TYR A 69 -4.80 -12.52 1.07
N LEU A 70 -3.50 -12.85 1.09
CA LEU A 70 -2.83 -13.55 0.00
C LEU A 70 -3.45 -14.94 -0.24
N GLY A 71 -3.75 -15.70 0.82
CA GLY A 71 -4.38 -17.02 0.69
C GLY A 71 -5.78 -16.97 0.06
N LEU A 72 -6.56 -15.94 0.38
CA LEU A 72 -7.89 -15.75 -0.20
C LEU A 72 -7.84 -15.19 -1.62
N MET A 73 -6.85 -14.34 -1.93
CA MET A 73 -6.78 -13.56 -3.17
C MET A 73 -5.69 -14.05 -4.15
N ALA A 74 -4.97 -15.13 -3.85
CA ALA A 74 -3.82 -15.61 -4.63
C ALA A 74 -4.10 -15.72 -6.15
N GLY A 75 -5.29 -16.19 -6.53
CA GLY A 75 -5.69 -16.32 -7.94
C GLY A 75 -5.94 -14.98 -8.66
N ARG A 76 -5.87 -13.84 -7.95
CA ARG A 76 -6.07 -12.48 -8.48
C ARG A 76 -4.80 -11.63 -8.44
N LEU A 77 -3.68 -12.20 -8.00
CA LEU A 77 -2.40 -11.49 -7.86
C LEU A 77 -1.50 -11.79 -9.06
N GLU A 78 -0.87 -10.76 -9.59
CA GLU A 78 0.17 -10.87 -10.62
C GLU A 78 1.54 -10.57 -9.98
N MET A 79 2.63 -11.21 -10.47
CA MET A 79 3.98 -11.06 -9.90
C MET A 79 4.42 -9.58 -9.81
N ASN A 80 4.05 -8.76 -10.80
CA ASN A 80 4.39 -7.32 -10.83
C ASN A 80 3.16 -6.44 -10.54
N GLY A 81 2.11 -7.04 -9.97
CA GLY A 81 0.83 -6.41 -9.70
C GLY A 81 0.83 -5.62 -8.38
N LEU A 82 -0.25 -4.87 -8.19
CA LEU A 82 -0.57 -4.29 -6.89
C LEU A 82 -0.90 -5.40 -5.89
N LEU A 83 -0.41 -5.26 -4.67
CA LEU A 83 -0.81 -6.12 -3.55
C LEU A 83 -2.33 -6.10 -3.37
N PHE A 84 -2.93 -4.91 -3.45
CA PHE A 84 -4.37 -4.76 -3.41
C PHE A 84 -4.89 -4.52 -4.82
N SER A 85 -5.50 -5.56 -5.41
CA SER A 85 -6.14 -5.43 -6.73
C SER A 85 -7.16 -4.29 -6.69
N ARG A 86 -7.01 -3.32 -7.59
CA ARG A 86 -7.91 -2.17 -7.72
C ARG A 86 -9.18 -2.61 -8.46
N GLU A 87 -10.01 -3.41 -7.81
CA GLU A 87 -11.37 -3.67 -8.30
C GLU A 87 -12.27 -2.43 -8.18
N PHE A 88 -11.81 -1.39 -7.46
CA PHE A 88 -12.48 -0.10 -7.40
C PHE A 88 -11.64 0.95 -8.12
N PRO A 89 -12.15 1.55 -9.22
CA PRO A 89 -11.47 2.64 -9.89
C PRO A 89 -11.24 3.75 -8.89
N ALA A 90 -10.03 4.31 -8.85
CA ALA A 90 -9.71 5.58 -8.21
C ALA A 90 -10.41 6.77 -8.92
N GLN A 91 -11.66 6.59 -9.35
CA GLN A 91 -12.54 7.60 -9.90
C GLN A 91 -13.62 7.92 -8.86
N THR A 92 -13.30 8.61 -7.78
CA THR A 92 -14.38 9.18 -6.95
C THR A 92 -14.06 10.52 -6.30
N PHE A 93 -13.03 11.24 -6.76
CA PHE A 93 -12.91 12.67 -6.45
C PHE A 93 -12.24 13.55 -7.53
N HIS A 94 -11.74 13.00 -8.63
CA HIS A 94 -11.27 13.80 -9.78
C HIS A 94 -12.25 13.79 -10.96
N GLY A 95 -13.07 12.74 -11.10
CA GLY A 95 -14.12 12.66 -12.12
C GLY A 95 -15.25 13.65 -11.86
N TRP A 96 -15.76 13.71 -10.62
CA TRP A 96 -16.83 14.65 -10.23
C TRP A 96 -16.43 16.12 -10.42
N ALA A 97 -15.19 16.49 -10.10
CA ALA A 97 -14.68 17.86 -10.21
C ALA A 97 -14.49 18.33 -11.67
N LYS A 98 -14.46 17.40 -12.63
CA LYS A 98 -14.47 17.69 -14.07
C LYS A 98 -15.87 17.72 -14.66
N GLN A 99 -16.88 17.27 -13.92
CA GLN A 99 -18.27 17.18 -14.36
C GLN A 99 -19.13 18.33 -13.83
N ASP A 100 -18.57 19.26 -13.06
CA ASP A 100 -19.31 20.41 -12.55
C ASP A 100 -19.48 21.49 -13.66
N PRO A 101 -20.68 21.67 -14.22
CA PRO A 101 -20.92 22.67 -15.26
C PRO A 101 -20.90 24.11 -14.73
N GLN A 102 -20.75 24.34 -13.42
CA GLN A 102 -20.79 25.66 -12.79
C GLN A 102 -19.41 26.31 -12.57
N ARG A 103 -18.29 25.71 -13.00
CA ARG A 103 -16.96 26.32 -12.82
C ARG A 103 -16.79 27.56 -13.74
N PRO A 104 -16.57 28.78 -13.21
CA PRO A 104 -16.24 29.94 -14.02
C PRO A 104 -14.93 29.70 -14.78
N ARG A 105 -14.90 30.03 -16.07
CA ARG A 105 -13.67 30.07 -16.85
C ARG A 105 -12.99 31.41 -16.56
N GLU A 106 -11.92 31.37 -15.77
CA GLU A 106 -10.95 32.47 -15.70
C GLU A 106 -10.05 32.47 -16.94
#